data_AF-A0A9W7DDI4-F1
#
_entry.id   AF-A0A9W7DDI4-F1
#
_cell.length_a   1.000
_cell.length_b   1.000
_cell.length_c   1.000
_cell.angle_alpha   90.00
_cell.angle_beta   90.00
_cell.angle_gamma   90.00
#
_symmetry.space_group_name_H-M   'P 1'
#
loop_
_entity.id
_entity.type
_entity.pdbx_description
1 polymer ?
#
loop_
_entity_poly.entity_id
_entity_poly.type
_entity_poly.pdbx_seq_one_letter_code
_entity_poly.pdbx_strand_id
1 'polypeptide(L)'
;MAGDEKVLKVWLSEAPFNIIAAQQKQLREQGIYSDGQILDIRGVDIVSSKLLEPNRIPVFVVGARVQEINLYRKTKTGELAAGSAEDIRLSTYAMVITRVPEDIDNPETEGWKILEFIRGGSRSFT
;
A
#
# COMPACT_ATOMS: atom_id res chain seq x y z
N MET A 1 -0.95 -3.16 -8.25
CA MET A 1 -0.05 -3.41 -7.11
C MET A 1 0.17 -4.91 -7.03
N ALA A 2 1.31 -5.39 -7.51
CA ALA A 2 1.68 -6.79 -7.34
C ALA A 2 1.69 -7.08 -5.83
N GLY A 3 0.82 -7.96 -5.36
CA GLY A 3 0.65 -8.27 -3.94
C GLY A 3 1.83 -9.07 -3.38
N ASP A 4 3.03 -8.50 -3.42
CA ASP A 4 4.25 -9.14 -2.91
C ASP A 4 4.19 -9.17 -1.38
N GLU A 5 3.65 -10.28 -0.87
CA GLU A 5 3.49 -10.51 0.56
C GLU A 5 4.83 -10.47 1.31
N LYS A 6 5.95 -10.82 0.66
CA LYS A 6 7.25 -10.82 1.33
C LYS A 6 7.66 -9.39 1.65
N VAL A 7 7.62 -8.51 0.65
CA VAL A 7 7.94 -7.09 0.83
C VAL A 7 6.96 -6.45 1.81
N LEU A 8 5.66 -6.65 1.62
CA LEU A 8 4.65 -6.04 2.48
C LEU A 8 4.79 -6.48 3.95
N LYS A 9 5.19 -7.73 4.21
CA LYS A 9 5.39 -8.23 5.58
C LYS A 9 6.55 -7.55 6.30
N VAL A 10 7.58 -7.12 5.57
CA VAL A 10 8.73 -6.44 6.16
C VAL A 10 8.34 -5.00 6.55
N TRP A 11 7.70 -4.28 5.63
CA TRP A 11 7.36 -2.86 5.79
C TRP A 11 6.12 -2.58 6.66
N LEU A 12 5.11 -3.43 6.59
CA LEU A 12 3.85 -3.23 7.32
C LEU A 12 3.92 -3.82 8.73
N SER A 13 3.25 -3.15 9.67
CA SER A 13 2.87 -3.77 10.94
C SER A 13 1.83 -4.86 10.73
N GLU A 14 1.63 -5.71 11.74
CA GLU A 14 0.74 -6.87 11.66
C GLU A 14 -0.70 -6.51 11.24
N ALA A 15 -1.25 -5.43 11.81
CA ALA A 15 -2.63 -5.00 11.53
C ALA A 15 -2.85 -4.64 10.04
N PRO A 16 -2.13 -3.66 9.43
CA PRO A 16 -2.31 -3.35 8.01
C PRO A 16 -1.90 -4.51 7.10
N PHE A 17 -0.90 -5.31 7.46
CA PHE A 17 -0.52 -6.51 6.71
C PHE A 17 -1.68 -7.50 6.63
N ASN A 18 -2.31 -7.82 7.75
CA ASN A 18 -3.42 -8.79 7.81
C ASN A 18 -4.62 -8.36 6.98
N ILE A 19 -4.92 -7.05 6.92
CA ILE A 19 -5.99 -6.50 6.08
C ILE A 19 -5.67 -6.73 4.60
N ILE A 20 -4.46 -6.38 4.16
CA ILE A 20 -4.05 -6.53 2.76
C ILE A 20 -3.97 -8.02 2.40
N ALA A 21 -3.41 -8.86 3.26
CA ALA A 21 -3.32 -10.30 3.07
C ALA A 21 -4.72 -10.94 2.94
N ALA A 22 -5.70 -10.51 3.74
CA ALA A 22 -7.08 -10.95 3.61
C ALA A 22 -7.70 -10.56 2.26
N GLN A 23 -7.47 -9.34 1.79
CA GLN A 23 -7.94 -8.90 0.47
C GLN A 23 -7.27 -9.70 -0.66
N GLN A 24 -5.97 -9.96 -0.57
CA GLN A 24 -5.26 -10.80 -1.54
C GLN A 24 -5.79 -12.25 -1.54
N LYS A 25 -6.09 -12.79 -0.36
CA LYS A 25 -6.70 -14.11 -0.23
C LYS A 25 -8.07 -14.17 -0.94
N GLN A 26 -8.92 -13.16 -0.76
CA GLN A 26 -10.21 -13.07 -1.45
C GLN A 26 -10.06 -13.02 -2.97
N LEU A 27 -9.08 -12.27 -3.49
CA LEU A 27 -8.79 -12.24 -4.93
C LEU A 27 -8.37 -13.63 -5.44
N ARG A 28 -7.53 -14.34 -4.69
CA ARG A 28 -7.12 -15.71 -5.03
C ARG A 28 -8.29 -16.68 -5.02
N GLU A 29 -9.20 -16.57 -4.06
CA GLU A 29 -10.43 -17.37 -3.99
C GLU A 29 -11.35 -17.12 -5.21
N GLN A 30 -11.37 -15.89 -5.73
CA GLN A 30 -12.05 -15.53 -6.98
C GLN A 30 -11.29 -15.99 -8.25
N GLY A 31 -10.10 -16.58 -8.11
CA GLY A 31 -9.28 -17.03 -9.23
C GLY A 31 -8.66 -15.89 -10.03
N ILE A 32 -8.51 -14.70 -9.44
CA ILE A 32 -7.90 -13.52 -10.04
C ILE A 32 -6.71 -13.03 -9.22
N TYR A 33 -5.81 -12.28 -9.84
CA TYR A 33 -4.71 -11.57 -9.18
C TYR A 33 -4.65 -10.12 -9.64
N SER A 34 -4.11 -9.24 -8.80
CA SER A 34 -3.88 -7.83 -9.18
C SER A 34 -2.64 -7.72 -10.06
N ASP A 35 -2.82 -7.16 -11.25
CA ASP A 35 -1.77 -6.83 -12.21
C ASP A 35 -1.71 -5.31 -12.46
N GLY A 36 -2.07 -4.53 -11.44
CA GLY A 36 -2.05 -3.07 -11.54
C GLY A 36 -0.63 -2.52 -11.56
N GLN A 37 -0.42 -1.44 -12.31
CA GLN A 37 0.87 -0.77 -12.48
C GLN A 37 0.84 0.64 -11.89
N ILE A 38 1.91 1.03 -11.21
CA ILE A 38 2.14 2.41 -10.75
C ILE A 38 2.91 3.11 -11.86
N LEU A 39 2.38 4.24 -12.33
CA LEU A 39 2.97 5.04 -13.40
C LEU A 39 3.84 6.17 -12.85
N ASP A 40 3.41 6.82 -11.77
CA ASP A 40 4.06 8.00 -11.22
C ASP A 40 3.65 8.20 -9.75
N ILE A 41 4.59 8.69 -8.95
CA ILE A 41 4.39 9.04 -7.53
C ILE A 41 4.88 10.47 -7.33
N ARG A 42 4.00 11.36 -6.84
CA ARG A 42 4.27 12.79 -6.66
C ARG A 42 3.74 13.32 -5.34
N GLY A 43 4.37 14.40 -4.89
CA GLY A 43 3.94 15.12 -3.68
C GLY A 43 4.04 14.26 -2.43
N VAL A 44 5.16 13.52 -2.30
CA VAL A 44 5.49 12.80 -1.08
C VAL A 44 5.93 13.83 -0.05
N ASP A 45 5.16 13.97 1.03
CA ASP A 45 5.43 14.96 2.07
C ASP A 45 4.95 14.46 3.45
N ILE A 46 5.58 14.97 4.51
CA ILE A 46 5.16 14.73 5.90
C ILE A 46 4.05 15.74 6.21
N VAL A 47 2.81 15.24 6.21
CA VAL A 47 1.60 16.04 6.47
C VAL A 47 1.51 16.43 7.95
N SER A 48 1.90 15.53 8.85
CA SER A 48 1.90 15.81 10.29
C SER A 48 2.83 14.86 11.04
N SER A 49 3.33 15.31 12.19
CA SER A 49 4.02 14.49 13.18
C SER A 49 3.21 14.49 14.47
N LYS A 50 2.94 13.32 15.05
CA LYS A 50 2.17 13.20 16.30
C LYS A 50 2.70 12.06 17.16
N LEU A 51 2.36 12.09 18.44
CA LEU A 51 2.56 10.96 19.35
C LEU A 51 1.24 10.19 19.43
N LEU A 52 1.27 8.88 19.16
CA LEU A 52 0.11 8.02 19.36
C LEU A 52 0.00 7.63 20.83
N GLU A 53 -1.13 7.97 21.43
CA GLU A 53 -1.49 7.55 22.79
C GLU A 53 -2.02 6.10 22.79
N PRO A 54 -1.85 5.33 23.88
CA PRO A 54 -1.28 5.71 25.18
C PRO A 54 0.25 5.57 25.29
N ASN A 55 0.89 4.90 24.33
CA ASN A 55 2.31 4.53 24.42
C ASN A 55 3.26 5.63 23.92
N ARG A 56 2.74 6.83 23.61
CA ARG A 56 3.46 7.99 23.09
C ARG A 56 4.42 7.63 21.93
N ILE A 57 3.95 6.79 21.01
CA ILE A 57 4.77 6.34 19.88
C ILE A 57 4.90 7.50 18.88
N PRO A 58 6.13 7.95 18.54
CA PRO A 58 6.32 8.99 17.55
C PRO A 58 5.96 8.47 16.16
N VAL A 59 5.05 9.17 15.48
CA VAL A 59 4.64 8.82 14.12
C VAL A 59 4.68 10.02 13.19
N PHE A 60 4.99 9.74 11.93
CA PHE A 60 4.82 10.66 10.83
C PHE A 60 3.65 10.21 9.96
N VAL A 61 2.76 11.14 9.63
CA VAL A 61 1.75 10.94 8.62
C VAL A 61 2.32 11.45 7.31
N VAL A 62 2.59 10.53 6.39
CA VAL A 62 3.12 10.81 5.06
C VAL A 62 1.96 10.76 4.06
N GLY A 63 1.84 11.80 3.25
CA GLY A 63 0.91 11.87 2.14
C GLY A 63 1.64 11.68 0.82
N ALA A 64 0.99 11.05 -0.15
CA ALA A 64 1.49 10.96 -1.52
C ALA A 64 0.32 10.91 -2.53
N ARG A 65 0.57 11.33 -3.77
CA ARG A 65 -0.34 11.13 -4.90
C ARG A 65 0.28 10.14 -5.86
N VAL A 66 -0.48 9.14 -6.27
CA VAL A 66 -0.02 8.04 -7.11
C VAL A 66 -0.91 7.96 -8.34
N GLN A 67 -0.30 8.02 -9.52
CA GLN A 67 -0.96 7.65 -10.77
C GLN A 67 -0.77 6.16 -10.98
N GLU A 68 -1.87 5.43 -11.13
CA GLU A 68 -1.85 3.99 -11.25
C GLU A 68 -2.99 3.47 -12.12
N ILE A 69 -2.75 2.31 -12.71
CA ILE A 69 -3.73 1.54 -13.46
C ILE A 69 -4.07 0.33 -12.60
N ASN A 70 -5.35 0.12 -12.31
CA ASN A 70 -5.80 -1.09 -11.61
C ASN A 70 -6.26 -2.11 -12.65
N LEU A 71 -5.51 -3.20 -12.78
CA LEU A 71 -5.90 -4.36 -13.58
C LEU A 71 -6.00 -5.59 -12.69
N TYR A 72 -6.93 -6.46 -13.04
CA TYR A 72 -7.07 -7.79 -12.46
C TYR A 72 -7.10 -8.80 -13.59
N ARG A 73 -6.32 -9.88 -13.45
CA ARG A 73 -6.23 -10.95 -14.45
C ARG A 73 -6.60 -12.28 -13.84
N LYS A 74 -7.15 -13.18 -14.65
CA LYS A 74 -7.42 -14.56 -14.24
C LYS A 74 -6.11 -15.30 -14.00
N THR A 75 -5.99 -15.98 -12.87
CA THR A 75 -4.76 -16.68 -12.48
C THR A 75 -4.37 -17.79 -13.46
N LYS A 76 -5.35 -18.46 -14.06
CA LYS A 76 -5.09 -19.60 -14.97
C LYS A 76 -4.74 -19.19 -16.40
N THR A 77 -5.37 -18.14 -16.92
CA THR A 77 -5.27 -17.77 -18.35
C THR A 77 -4.51 -16.48 -18.60
N GLY A 78 -4.30 -15.63 -17.57
CA GLY A 78 -3.71 -14.30 -17.75
C GLY A 78 -4.62 -13.29 -18.45
N GLU A 79 -5.84 -13.69 -18.83
CA GLU A 79 -6.81 -12.80 -19.45
C GLU A 79 -7.28 -11.72 -18.48
N LEU A 80 -7.56 -10.54 -19.02
CA LEU A 80 -8.12 -9.43 -18.27
C LEU A 80 -9.49 -9.83 -17.69
N ALA A 81 -9.59 -9.81 -16.37
CA ALA A 81 -10.82 -10.10 -15.64
C ALA A 81 -11.58 -8.80 -15.31
N ALA A 82 -10.85 -7.76 -14.90
CA ALA A 82 -11.43 -6.45 -14.58
C ALA A 82 -10.40 -5.32 -14.72
N GLY A 83 -10.90 -4.11 -14.95
CA GLY A 83 -10.10 -2.90 -15.19
C GLY A 83 -9.88 -2.63 -16.68
N SER A 84 -9.26 -1.49 -16.97
CA SER A 84 -8.81 -1.12 -18.32
C SER A 84 -7.42 -0.52 -18.24
N ALA A 85 -6.56 -0.84 -19.20
CA ALA A 85 -5.22 -0.25 -19.29
C ALA A 85 -5.27 1.25 -19.61
N GLU A 86 -6.39 1.72 -20.16
CA GLU A 86 -6.62 3.14 -20.48
C GLU A 86 -7.17 3.92 -19.28
N ASP A 87 -7.61 3.23 -18.22
CA ASP A 87 -8.19 3.84 -17.02
C ASP A 87 -7.08 4.18 -16.01
N ILE A 88 -6.42 5.32 -16.26
CA ILE A 88 -5.41 5.89 -15.37
C ILE A 88 -6.11 6.62 -14.22
N ARG A 89 -5.90 6.13 -13.00
CA ARG A 89 -6.45 6.72 -11.77
C ARG A 89 -5.40 7.53 -11.04
N LEU A 90 -5.82 8.65 -10.47
CA LEU A 90 -5.03 9.39 -9.48
C LEU A 90 -5.57 9.11 -8.08
N SER A 91 -4.82 8.32 -7.32
CA SER A 91 -5.14 7.99 -5.93
C SER A 91 -4.29 8.80 -4.95
N THR A 92 -4.90 9.20 -3.84
CA THR A 92 -4.18 9.83 -2.72
C THR A 92 -3.88 8.77 -1.69
N TYR A 93 -2.62 8.64 -1.28
CA TYR A 93 -2.18 7.72 -0.26
C TYR A 93 -1.84 8.47 1.01
N ALA A 94 -2.23 7.91 2.15
CA ALA A 94 -1.84 8.34 3.47
C ALA A 94 -1.24 7.15 4.21
N MET A 95 -0.04 7.34 4.77
CA MET A 95 0.68 6.32 5.52
C MET A 95 1.08 6.89 6.87
N VAL A 96 0.86 6.13 7.93
CA VAL A 96 1.36 6.44 9.27
C VAL A 96 2.59 5.58 9.49
N ILE A 97 3.76 6.20 9.58
CA ILE A 97 5.04 5.53 9.75
C ILE A 97 5.63 5.82 11.13
N THR A 98 6.29 4.82 11.70
CA THR A 98 7.05 4.92 12.95
C THR A 98 8.42 4.30 12.77
N ARG A 99 9.34 4.59 13.67
CA ARG A 99 10.64 3.92 13.74
C ARG A 99 10.70 3.08 15.01
N VAL A 100 10.92 1.79 14.84
CA VAL A 100 11.01 0.77 15.90
C VAL A 100 12.49 0.59 16.26
N PRO A 101 12.93 0.94 17.48
CA PRO A 101 14.32 0.82 17.89
C PRO A 101 14.88 -0.60 17.80
N GLU A 102 14.05 -1.60 18.10
CA GLU A 102 14.42 -3.02 18.10
C GLU A 102 14.72 -3.57 16.69
N ASP A 103 14.14 -2.95 15.65
CA ASP A 103 14.26 -3.36 14.25
C ASP A 103 15.30 -2.52 13.49
N ILE A 104 16.13 -1.72 14.17
CA ILE A 104 17.04 -0.76 13.52
C ILE A 104 18.10 -1.44 12.65
N ASP A 105 18.48 -2.66 12.98
CA ASP A 105 19.46 -3.47 12.24
C ASP A 105 18.84 -4.20 11.03
N ASN A 106 17.53 -4.01 10.77
CA ASN A 106 16.90 -4.58 9.58
C ASN A 106 17.51 -3.92 8.32
N PRO A 107 18.13 -4.70 7.42
CA PRO A 107 18.85 -4.14 6.26
C PRO A 107 17.93 -3.54 5.20
N GLU A 108 16.63 -3.84 5.24
CA GLU A 108 15.66 -3.31 4.28
C GLU A 108 14.93 -2.07 4.81
N THR A 109 14.56 -2.06 6.10
CA THR A 109 13.72 -0.99 6.66
C THR A 109 14.43 -0.05 7.62
N GLU A 110 15.59 -0.42 8.16
CA GLU A 110 16.34 0.37 9.16
C GLU A 110 15.48 0.84 10.35
N GLY A 111 14.54 -0.03 10.75
CA GLY A 111 13.57 0.19 11.83
C GLY A 111 12.28 0.89 11.40
N TRP A 112 12.13 1.34 10.15
CA TRP A 112 10.88 1.98 9.70
C TRP A 112 9.75 0.97 9.49
N LYS A 113 8.59 1.25 10.07
CA LYS A 113 7.38 0.43 9.98
C LYS A 113 6.18 1.29 9.65
N ILE A 114 5.30 0.78 8.79
CA ILE A 114 4.02 1.39 8.46
C ILE A 114 2.96 0.83 9.40
N LEU A 115 2.42 1.67 10.28
CA LEU A 115 1.36 1.33 11.22
C LEU A 115 -0.03 1.33 10.56
N GLU A 116 -0.26 2.28 9.66
CA GLU A 116 -1.50 2.40 8.90
C GLU A 116 -1.19 2.76 7.46
N PHE A 117 -1.93 2.15 6.54
CA PHE A 117 -1.80 2.39 5.11
C PHE A 117 -3.17 2.56 4.50
N ILE A 118 -3.45 3.75 4.00
CA ILE A 118 -4.77 4.14 3.50
C ILE A 118 -4.64 4.63 2.07
N ARG A 119 -5.46 4.06 1.19
CA ARG A 119 -5.70 4.56 -0.16
C ARG A 119 -7.00 5.36 -0.16
N GLY A 120 -6.87 6.69 -0.25
CA GLY A 120 -7.97 7.63 -0.43
C GLY A 120 -8.57 7.57 -1.83
N GLY A 121 -9.81 8.07 -1.95
CA GLY A 121 -10.62 8.00 -3.16
C GLY A 121 -9.88 8.49 -4.41
N SER A 122 -9.91 7.68 -5.47
CA SER A 122 -9.31 8.01 -6.76
C SER A 122 -10.17 9.04 -7.50
N ARG A 123 -9.57 10.14 -7.95
CA ARG A 123 -10.22 11.04 -8.92
C ARG A 123 -9.84 10.59 -10.34
N SER A 124 -10.84 10.43 -11.20
CA SER A 124 -10.62 10.24 -12.64
C SER A 124 -10.14 11.55 -13.24
N PHE A 125 -9.11 11.53 -14.08
CA PHE A 125 -8.80 12.69 -14.92
C PHE A 125 -9.85 12.75 -16.03
N THR A 126 -10.58 13.87 -16.11
CA THR A 126 -11.42 14.24 -17.26
C THR A 126 -10.63 15.06 -18.25
#